data_AF-M7CXY3-F1
#
_entry.id   AF-M7CXY3-F1
#
_cell.length_a   1.000
_cell.length_b   1.000
_cell.length_c   1.000
_cell.angle_alpha   90.00
_cell.angle_beta   90.00
_cell.angle_gamma   90.00
#
_symmetry.space_group_name_H-M   'P 1'
#
loop_
_entity.id
_entity.type
_entity.pdbx_description
1 polymer ?
#
loop_
_entity_poly.entity_id
_entity_poly.type
_entity_poly.pdbx_seq_one_letter_code
_entity_poly.pdbx_strand_id
1 'polypeptide(L)'
;MLHDLDIENLTEKQMRSVLNKMKEHAIVRDSAKALASASASAQREILRPYDQVDIPQADTKTKCSYARDLKRAQDLTDYNEYLSLYRNPYLTRYFPPISRIGKIDGHRVDSALEVRVMTGESPLAKLKLYTQRHEVRYTKQCRYVSDGLLPGTRIAVEIKGFLRDSEEARKYKEVCEQNDLAILFIFSSRNLECSFATPRKDGSRYTHEEWAERQIKQGLNIAYTFEGEMPDFFRSAKFKNFYRRIQ
;
A
#
# COMPACT_ATOMS: atom_id res chain seq x y z
N MET A 1 -22.42 9.29 1.40
CA MET A 1 -23.61 9.90 0.76
C MET A 1 -23.47 11.43 0.60
N LEU A 2 -22.24 11.98 0.49
CA LEU A 2 -21.95 13.42 0.34
C LEU A 2 -21.09 13.74 -0.90
N HIS A 3 -20.58 12.73 -1.60
CA HIS A 3 -19.56 12.87 -2.65
C HIS A 3 -20.11 12.82 -4.08
N ASP A 4 -21.44 12.69 -4.24
CA ASP A 4 -22.17 12.61 -5.52
C ASP A 4 -23.29 13.67 -5.61
N LEU A 5 -23.30 14.66 -4.72
CA LEU A 5 -24.22 15.79 -4.83
C LEU A 5 -23.63 16.79 -5.80
N ASP A 6 -24.30 16.99 -6.93
CA ASP A 6 -24.06 18.16 -7.78
C ASP A 6 -24.52 19.41 -7.02
N ILE A 7 -23.60 19.97 -6.22
CA ILE A 7 -23.83 21.12 -5.36
C ILE A 7 -24.36 22.32 -6.15
N GLU A 8 -24.08 22.38 -7.45
CA GLU A 8 -24.48 23.48 -8.34
C GLU A 8 -25.96 23.41 -8.73
N ASN A 9 -26.60 22.24 -8.59
CA ASN A 9 -27.99 22.00 -8.99
C ASN A 9 -28.89 21.51 -7.85
N LEU A 10 -28.47 21.65 -6.59
CA LEU A 10 -29.29 21.26 -5.45
C LEU A 10 -30.46 22.23 -5.24
N THR A 11 -31.64 21.65 -5.05
CA THR A 11 -32.76 22.42 -4.52
C THR A 11 -32.49 22.84 -3.07
N GLU A 12 -33.09 23.95 -2.64
CA GLU A 12 -32.88 24.50 -1.30
C GLU A 12 -33.17 23.48 -0.18
N LYS A 13 -34.15 22.60 -0.40
CA LYS A 13 -34.52 21.51 0.52
C LYS A 13 -33.45 20.41 0.61
N GLN A 14 -32.83 20.05 -0.52
CA GLN A 14 -31.73 19.07 -0.56
C GLN A 14 -30.47 19.63 0.10
N MET A 15 -30.16 20.91 -0.12
CA MET A 15 -29.06 21.62 0.53
C MET A 15 -29.18 21.64 2.06
N ARG A 16 -30.37 21.93 2.61
CA ARG A 16 -30.58 21.88 4.07
C ARG A 16 -30.38 20.48 4.65
N SER A 17 -30.79 19.43 3.92
CA SER A 17 -30.57 18.04 4.35
C SER A 17 -29.08 17.66 4.37
N VAL A 18 -28.30 18.15 3.41
CA VAL A 18 -26.85 17.95 3.32
C VAL A 18 -26.12 18.63 4.47
N LEU A 19 -26.46 19.90 4.75
CA LEU A 19 -25.88 20.65 5.87
C LEU A 19 -26.19 20.01 7.23
N ASN A 20 -27.40 19.49 7.42
CA ASN A 20 -27.77 18.77 8.64
C ASN A 20 -26.98 17.45 8.79
N LYS A 21 -26.80 16.68 7.71
CA LYS A 21 -25.98 15.46 7.73
C LYS A 21 -24.49 15.74 7.99
N MET A 22 -23.95 16.83 7.46
CA MET A 22 -22.58 17.26 7.73
C MET A 22 -22.38 17.65 9.20
N LYS A 23 -23.40 18.28 9.82
CA LYS A 23 -23.43 18.61 11.25
C LYS A 23 -23.58 17.38 12.14
N GLU A 24 -24.41 16.40 11.75
CA GLU A 24 -24.66 15.16 12.49
C GLU A 24 -23.51 14.16 12.46
N HIS A 25 -22.74 14.10 11.36
CA HIS A 25 -21.65 13.12 11.19
C HIS A 25 -20.26 13.62 11.61
N ALA A 26 -20.14 14.82 12.19
CA ALA A 26 -18.87 15.43 12.58
C ALA A 26 -17.78 15.34 11.47
N ILE A 27 -18.18 15.43 10.19
CA ILE A 27 -17.28 15.44 9.01
C ILE A 27 -16.70 16.85 8.83
N VAL A 28 -16.42 17.51 9.95
CA VAL A 28 -15.47 18.61 10.02
C VAL A 28 -14.48 18.14 11.07
N ARG A 29 -13.58 17.23 10.66
CA ARG A 29 -12.40 16.97 11.47
C ARG A 29 -11.60 18.26 11.50
N ASP A 30 -11.63 18.92 12.66
CA ASP A 30 -10.78 20.01 13.11
C ASP A 30 -10.15 20.85 11.99
N SER A 31 -10.81 21.96 11.66
CA SER A 31 -10.19 23.10 10.95
C SER A 31 -8.83 23.52 11.56
N ALA A 32 -8.60 23.20 12.83
CA ALA A 32 -7.34 23.40 13.54
C ALA A 32 -6.16 22.60 12.96
N LYS A 33 -6.37 21.38 12.44
CA LYS A 33 -5.29 20.55 11.86
C LYS A 33 -4.89 21.02 10.46
N ALA A 34 -5.85 21.49 9.66
CA ALA A 34 -5.55 22.10 8.35
C ALA A 34 -4.65 23.34 8.52
N LEU A 35 -4.92 24.19 9.51
CA LEU A 35 -4.19 25.44 9.75
C LEU A 35 -2.71 25.28 10.20
N ALA A 36 -2.30 24.09 10.65
CA ALA A 36 -1.02 23.83 11.32
C ALA A 36 0.09 23.18 10.45
N SER A 37 -0.19 22.85 9.18
CA SER A 37 0.77 22.14 8.30
C SER A 37 1.62 23.09 7.44
N ALA A 38 2.78 22.66 6.95
CA ALA A 38 3.61 23.46 6.02
C ALA A 38 2.93 23.73 4.65
N SER A 39 1.87 22.97 4.31
CA SER A 39 0.95 23.26 3.19
C SER A 39 -0.10 24.33 3.51
N ALA A 40 -0.05 24.93 4.71
CA ALA A 40 -0.97 25.97 5.14
C ALA A 40 -0.90 27.25 4.28
N SER A 41 0.18 27.53 3.57
CA SER A 41 0.26 28.73 2.71
C SER A 41 -0.74 28.66 1.54
N ALA A 42 -0.73 27.56 0.78
CA ALA A 42 -1.65 27.35 -0.33
C ALA A 42 -3.10 27.15 0.13
N GLN A 43 -3.30 26.50 1.28
CA GLN A 43 -4.64 26.34 1.87
C GLN A 43 -5.21 27.68 2.36
N ARG A 44 -4.40 28.49 3.05
CA ARG A 44 -4.78 29.84 3.47
C ARG A 44 -5.06 30.72 2.26
N GLU A 45 -4.34 30.56 1.16
CA GLU A 45 -4.62 31.31 -0.07
C GLU A 45 -5.97 30.96 -0.69
N ILE A 46 -6.34 29.67 -0.71
CA ILE A 46 -7.66 29.20 -1.17
C ILE A 46 -8.79 29.75 -0.28
N LEU A 47 -8.57 29.79 1.03
CA LEU A 47 -9.59 30.23 2.00
C LEU A 47 -9.57 31.73 2.30
N ARG A 48 -8.53 32.45 1.86
CA ARG A 48 -8.33 33.89 2.07
C ARG A 48 -9.54 34.77 1.77
N PRO A 49 -10.33 34.52 0.71
CA PRO A 49 -11.50 35.34 0.42
C PRO A 49 -12.57 35.32 1.53
N TYR A 50 -12.52 34.33 2.43
CA TYR A 50 -13.52 34.09 3.46
C TYR A 50 -13.07 34.49 4.87
N ASP A 51 -11.82 34.95 5.04
CA ASP A 51 -11.22 35.24 6.36
C ASP A 51 -12.01 36.25 7.20
N GLN A 52 -12.76 37.15 6.54
CA GLN A 52 -13.57 38.19 7.17
C GLN A 52 -15.08 37.98 7.00
N VAL A 53 -15.49 36.82 6.48
CA VAL A 53 -16.90 36.50 6.22
C VAL A 53 -17.44 35.69 7.39
N ASP A 54 -18.53 36.17 8.01
CA ASP A 54 -19.32 35.37 8.96
C ASP A 54 -20.10 34.31 8.19
N ILE A 55 -19.44 33.18 7.91
CA ILE A 55 -20.00 32.08 7.12
C ILE A 55 -21.36 31.60 7.65
N PRO A 56 -21.61 31.44 8.97
CA PRO A 56 -22.94 31.16 9.50
C PRO A 56 -24.04 32.14 9.04
N GLN A 57 -23.74 33.43 8.95
CA GLN A 57 -24.70 34.49 8.57
C GLN A 57 -24.67 34.84 7.08
N ALA A 58 -23.69 34.33 6.32
CA ALA A 58 -23.55 34.63 4.90
C ALA A 58 -24.72 34.12 4.05
N ASP A 59 -24.88 34.70 2.87
CA ASP A 59 -25.87 34.23 1.90
C ASP A 59 -25.54 32.81 1.39
N THR A 60 -26.54 32.18 0.79
CA THR A 60 -26.44 30.80 0.29
C THR A 60 -25.31 30.61 -0.72
N LYS A 61 -25.12 31.58 -1.62
CA LYS A 61 -24.09 31.52 -2.66
C LYS A 61 -22.68 31.52 -2.05
N THR A 62 -22.47 32.36 -1.06
CA THR A 62 -21.20 32.51 -0.34
C THR A 62 -20.88 31.27 0.49
N LYS A 63 -21.88 30.69 1.18
CA LYS A 63 -21.75 29.41 1.90
C LYS A 63 -21.36 28.26 0.97
N CYS A 64 -21.94 28.19 -0.22
CA CYS A 64 -21.61 27.18 -1.23
C CYS A 64 -20.18 27.32 -1.76
N SER A 65 -19.75 28.55 -2.09
CA SER A 65 -18.38 28.81 -2.53
C SER A 65 -17.36 28.47 -1.44
N TYR A 66 -17.63 28.83 -0.18
CA TYR A 66 -16.79 28.48 0.96
C TYR A 66 -16.66 26.96 1.14
N ALA A 67 -17.77 26.21 1.08
CA ALA A 67 -17.74 24.75 1.20
C ALA A 67 -16.90 24.09 0.09
N ARG A 68 -16.99 24.60 -1.14
CA ARG A 68 -16.21 24.13 -2.28
C ARG A 68 -14.71 24.36 -2.07
N ASP A 69 -14.34 25.58 -1.68
CA ASP A 69 -12.94 25.97 -1.49
C ASP A 69 -12.32 25.28 -0.26
N LEU A 70 -13.12 25.04 0.80
CA LEU A 70 -12.72 24.23 1.95
C LEU A 70 -12.41 22.78 1.56
N LYS A 71 -13.25 22.17 0.72
CA LYS A 71 -12.99 20.82 0.21
C LYS A 71 -11.72 20.77 -0.64
N ARG A 72 -11.50 21.77 -1.51
CA ARG A 72 -10.29 21.89 -2.32
C ARG A 72 -9.03 22.05 -1.46
N ALA A 73 -9.08 22.87 -0.43
CA ALA A 73 -7.98 23.03 0.53
C ALA A 73 -7.68 21.71 1.27
N GLN A 74 -8.72 20.94 1.61
CA GLN A 74 -8.57 19.64 2.25
C GLN A 74 -7.95 18.59 1.32
N ASP A 75 -8.42 18.48 0.07
CA ASP A 75 -7.85 17.54 -0.92
C ASP A 75 -6.38 17.84 -1.21
N LEU A 76 -5.99 19.13 -1.19
CA LEU A 76 -4.59 19.54 -1.31
C LEU A 76 -3.76 19.12 -0.07
N THR A 77 -4.35 19.16 1.13
CA THR A 77 -3.72 18.60 2.35
C THR A 77 -3.47 17.12 2.18
N ASP A 78 -4.51 16.36 1.83
CA ASP A 78 -4.46 14.91 1.71
C ASP A 78 -3.44 14.49 0.62
N TYR A 79 -3.36 15.24 -0.48
CA TYR A 79 -2.38 15.01 -1.54
C TYR A 79 -0.95 15.32 -1.11
N ASN A 80 -0.71 16.42 -0.40
CA ASN A 80 0.63 16.77 0.08
C ASN A 80 1.09 15.84 1.21
N GLU A 81 0.18 15.45 2.09
CA GLU A 81 0.41 14.40 3.09
C GLU A 81 0.76 13.10 2.36
N TYR A 82 -0.04 12.67 1.38
CA TYR A 82 0.27 11.52 0.52
C TYR A 82 1.67 11.63 -0.12
N LEU A 83 2.04 12.76 -0.71
CA LEU A 83 3.36 12.95 -1.32
C LEU A 83 4.50 12.91 -0.29
N SER A 84 4.31 13.49 0.90
CA SER A 84 5.28 13.45 1.99
C SER A 84 5.51 12.03 2.50
N LEU A 85 4.45 11.23 2.52
CA LEU A 85 4.43 9.84 2.97
C LEU A 85 4.93 8.88 1.88
N TYR A 86 4.62 9.14 0.61
CA TYR A 86 5.12 8.40 -0.55
C TYR A 86 6.64 8.52 -0.69
N ARG A 87 7.20 9.69 -0.33
CA ARG A 87 8.64 9.91 -0.27
C ARG A 87 9.33 9.24 0.93
N ASN A 88 8.56 8.70 1.88
CA ASN A 88 9.09 8.01 3.06
C ASN A 88 8.64 6.53 3.08
N PRO A 89 9.50 5.59 2.66
CA PRO A 89 9.14 4.17 2.55
C PRO A 89 8.71 3.53 3.89
N TYR A 90 9.06 4.12 5.03
CA TYR A 90 8.66 3.64 6.36
C TYR A 90 7.22 3.97 6.74
N LEU A 91 6.60 4.99 6.12
CA LEU A 91 5.28 5.48 6.50
C LEU A 91 4.12 4.84 5.71
N THR A 92 4.42 4.08 4.65
CA THR A 92 3.45 3.22 3.95
C THR A 92 2.74 2.22 4.89
N ARG A 93 3.33 1.92 6.05
CA ARG A 93 2.79 1.03 7.09
C ARG A 93 1.67 1.63 7.95
N TYR A 94 1.47 2.94 7.93
CA TYR A 94 0.48 3.63 8.77
C TYR A 94 -0.86 3.85 8.07
N PHE A 95 -0.97 3.53 6.78
CA PHE A 95 -2.26 3.51 6.12
C PHE A 95 -2.98 2.20 6.47
N PRO A 96 -4.17 2.27 7.09
CA PRO A 96 -5.02 1.09 7.17
C PRO A 96 -5.31 0.64 5.73
N PRO A 97 -5.35 -0.68 5.46
CA PRO A 97 -5.76 -1.18 4.16
C PRO A 97 -7.09 -0.52 3.80
N ILE A 98 -7.19 0.04 2.59
CA ILE A 98 -8.43 0.67 2.13
C ILE A 98 -9.53 -0.37 2.28
N SER A 99 -10.47 -0.10 3.19
CA SER A 99 -11.61 -0.96 3.42
C SER A 99 -12.35 -1.13 2.10
N ARG A 100 -12.36 -2.36 1.57
CA ARG A 100 -13.04 -2.68 0.33
C ARG A 100 -14.50 -2.27 0.46
N ILE A 101 -14.99 -1.48 -0.50
CA ILE A 101 -16.32 -0.85 -0.41
C ILE A 101 -17.45 -1.87 -0.60
N GLY A 102 -17.15 -3.04 -1.19
CA GLY A 102 -18.04 -4.19 -1.25
C GLY A 102 -18.30 -4.65 -2.68
N LYS A 103 -19.52 -5.10 -2.94
CA LYS A 103 -20.01 -5.46 -4.28
C LYS A 103 -21.18 -4.57 -4.67
N ILE A 104 -21.21 -4.12 -5.92
CA ILE A 104 -22.32 -3.41 -6.55
C ILE A 104 -22.74 -4.25 -7.75
N ASP A 105 -24.03 -4.61 -7.83
CA ASP A 105 -24.58 -5.48 -8.88
C ASP A 105 -23.79 -6.78 -9.07
N GLY A 106 -23.28 -7.35 -7.98
CA GLY A 106 -22.44 -8.55 -7.99
C GLY A 106 -20.97 -8.32 -8.34
N HIS A 107 -20.61 -7.13 -8.81
CA HIS A 107 -19.24 -6.76 -9.17
C HIS A 107 -18.51 -6.12 -7.99
N ARG A 108 -17.28 -6.57 -7.78
CA ARG A 108 -16.43 -6.03 -6.73
C ARG A 108 -15.88 -4.66 -7.12
N VAL A 109 -16.00 -3.70 -6.20
CA VAL A 109 -15.46 -2.33 -6.31
C VAL A 109 -14.39 -2.11 -5.25
N ASP A 110 -13.23 -1.62 -5.65
CA ASP A 110 -12.07 -1.48 -4.77
C ASP A 110 -11.83 0.00 -4.36
N SER A 111 -12.54 0.97 -4.95
CA SER A 111 -12.44 2.39 -4.58
C SER A 111 -13.74 3.18 -4.74
N ALA A 112 -13.84 4.33 -4.07
CA ALA A 112 -15.00 5.22 -4.18
C ALA A 112 -15.09 5.85 -5.58
N LEU A 113 -13.94 6.00 -6.26
CA LEU A 113 -13.90 6.43 -7.65
C LEU A 113 -14.54 5.39 -8.58
N GLU A 114 -14.21 4.10 -8.40
CA GLU A 114 -14.84 3.03 -9.16
C GLU A 114 -16.35 3.03 -8.96
N VAL A 115 -16.83 3.18 -7.73
CA VAL A 115 -18.27 3.30 -7.45
C VAL A 115 -18.88 4.45 -8.26
N ARG A 116 -18.35 5.67 -8.11
CA ARG A 116 -18.89 6.87 -8.78
C ARG A 116 -18.81 6.81 -10.32
N VAL A 117 -17.78 6.19 -10.87
CA VAL A 117 -17.64 6.00 -12.33
C VAL A 117 -18.64 4.96 -12.84
N MET A 118 -18.91 3.93 -12.05
CA MET A 118 -19.68 2.74 -12.45
C MET A 118 -21.17 2.81 -12.07
N THR A 119 -21.56 3.64 -11.09
CA THR A 119 -22.94 3.83 -10.65
C THR A 119 -23.37 5.28 -10.82
N GLY A 120 -24.50 5.51 -11.52
CA GLY A 120 -25.22 6.78 -11.53
C GLY A 120 -24.50 7.97 -12.20
N GLU A 121 -25.19 8.61 -13.15
CA GLU A 121 -24.88 9.89 -13.82
C GLU A 121 -23.56 10.05 -14.59
N SER A 122 -22.51 9.27 -14.27
CA SER A 122 -21.28 9.20 -15.04
C SER A 122 -21.58 8.82 -16.50
N PRO A 123 -21.04 9.55 -17.49
CA PRO A 123 -21.12 9.15 -18.90
C PRO A 123 -20.63 7.72 -19.14
N LEU A 124 -19.68 7.24 -18.32
CA LEU A 124 -19.14 5.89 -18.42
C LEU A 124 -20.06 4.82 -17.79
N ALA A 125 -20.90 5.17 -16.82
CA ALA A 125 -21.89 4.24 -16.25
C ALA A 125 -22.91 3.80 -17.33
N LYS A 126 -23.24 4.69 -18.27
CA LYS A 126 -24.13 4.40 -19.41
C LYS A 126 -23.56 3.33 -20.35
N LEU A 127 -22.24 3.12 -20.33
CA LEU A 127 -21.55 2.15 -21.18
C LEU A 127 -21.54 0.72 -20.58
N LYS A 128 -22.12 0.50 -19.39
CA LYS A 128 -22.19 -0.81 -18.70
C LYS A 128 -20.84 -1.54 -18.59
N LEU A 129 -19.76 -0.79 -18.36
CA LEU A 129 -18.37 -1.27 -18.36
C LEU A 129 -18.12 -2.45 -17.40
N TYR A 130 -18.90 -2.58 -16.34
CA TYR A 130 -18.79 -3.68 -15.36
C TYR A 130 -19.06 -5.07 -15.95
N THR A 131 -19.77 -5.15 -17.08
CA THR A 131 -20.05 -6.41 -17.80
C THR A 131 -18.93 -6.86 -18.72
N GLN A 132 -17.95 -5.99 -19.00
CA GLN A 132 -16.90 -6.19 -20.00
C GLN A 132 -15.50 -6.13 -19.35
N ARG A 133 -15.29 -6.90 -18.28
CA ARG A 133 -13.93 -7.06 -17.75
C ARG A 133 -13.08 -7.79 -18.77
N HIS A 134 -12.13 -7.07 -19.35
CA HIS A 134 -11.14 -7.63 -20.24
C HIS A 134 -9.91 -8.05 -19.44
N GLU A 135 -9.69 -9.37 -19.34
CA GLU A 135 -8.46 -9.92 -18.79
C GLU A 135 -7.42 -10.01 -19.91
N VAL A 136 -6.31 -9.29 -19.74
CA VAL A 136 -5.18 -9.35 -20.67
C VAL A 136 -4.04 -10.08 -19.97
N ARG A 137 -3.70 -11.27 -20.48
CA ARG A 137 -2.54 -12.01 -20.00
C ARG A 137 -1.27 -11.30 -20.43
N TYR A 138 -0.35 -11.12 -19.49
CA TYR A 138 0.98 -10.60 -19.76
C TYR A 138 2.03 -11.40 -18.98
N THR A 139 3.26 -11.42 -19.48
CA THR A 139 4.41 -12.03 -18.82
C THR A 139 5.47 -10.98 -18.58
N LYS A 140 6.20 -11.09 -17.46
CA LYS A 140 7.34 -10.25 -17.15
C LYS A 140 8.59 -11.12 -17.13
N GLN A 141 9.53 -10.86 -18.03
CA GLN A 141 10.84 -11.49 -17.98
C GLN A 141 11.72 -10.78 -16.95
N CYS A 142 12.33 -11.57 -16.08
CA CYS A 142 13.22 -11.11 -15.02
C CYS A 142 14.54 -11.89 -15.11
N ARG A 143 15.63 -11.26 -14.67
CA ARG A 143 16.94 -11.92 -14.54
C ARG A 143 17.36 -11.96 -13.09
N TYR A 144 17.76 -13.14 -12.62
CA TYR A 144 18.43 -13.32 -11.35
C TYR A 144 19.94 -13.31 -11.54
N VAL A 145 20.64 -12.61 -10.64
CA VAL A 145 22.10 -12.61 -10.54
C VAL A 145 22.41 -12.83 -9.07
N SER A 146 23.13 -13.90 -8.76
CA SER A 146 23.59 -14.20 -7.41
C SER A 146 24.90 -13.46 -7.12
N ASP A 147 25.23 -13.33 -5.83
CA ASP A 147 26.52 -12.76 -5.41
C ASP A 147 27.67 -13.74 -5.68
N GLY A 148 27.39 -15.04 -5.68
CA GLY A 148 28.34 -16.08 -6.04
C GLY A 148 27.67 -17.39 -6.45
N LEU A 149 28.51 -18.34 -6.87
CA LEU A 149 28.13 -19.71 -7.16
C LEU A 149 29.20 -20.63 -6.58
N LEU A 150 28.79 -21.61 -5.78
CA LEU A 150 29.73 -22.61 -5.25
C LEU A 150 30.28 -23.46 -6.42
N PRO A 151 31.61 -23.50 -6.63
CA PRO A 151 32.20 -24.17 -7.79
C PRO A 151 31.78 -25.63 -7.92
N GLY A 152 31.44 -26.04 -9.15
CA GLY A 152 31.02 -27.43 -9.44
C GLY A 152 29.64 -27.80 -8.89
N THR A 153 28.83 -26.83 -8.46
CA THR A 153 27.49 -27.06 -7.93
C THR A 153 26.47 -26.12 -8.55
N ARG A 154 25.20 -26.36 -8.24
CA ARG A 154 24.06 -25.47 -8.55
C ARG A 154 23.62 -24.66 -7.33
N ILE A 155 24.52 -24.43 -6.39
CA ILE A 155 24.24 -23.67 -5.17
C ILE A 155 24.71 -22.23 -5.37
N ALA A 156 23.76 -21.34 -5.65
CA ALA A 156 23.98 -19.91 -5.66
C ALA A 156 24.15 -19.39 -4.22
N VAL A 157 25.09 -18.47 -4.03
CA VAL A 157 25.33 -17.80 -2.75
C VAL A 157 24.73 -16.40 -2.82
N GLU A 158 23.97 -16.04 -1.79
CA GLU A 158 23.37 -14.71 -1.64
C GLU A 158 23.74 -14.11 -0.28
N ILE A 159 24.50 -13.03 -0.28
CA ILE A 159 24.87 -12.28 0.93
C ILE A 159 23.78 -11.23 1.15
N LYS A 160 23.08 -11.30 2.27
CA LYS A 160 21.87 -10.51 2.47
C LYS A 160 21.82 -9.84 3.84
N GLY A 161 21.82 -8.51 3.83
CA GLY A 161 21.46 -7.74 5.01
C GLY A 161 19.95 -7.80 5.28
N PHE A 162 19.14 -7.49 4.27
CA PHE A 162 17.71 -7.32 4.48
C PHE A 162 16.85 -7.73 3.28
N LEU A 163 15.71 -8.39 3.54
CA LEU A 163 14.66 -8.63 2.54
C LEU A 163 13.69 -7.43 2.54
N ARG A 164 13.79 -6.59 1.49
CA ARG A 164 13.19 -5.25 1.43
C ARG A 164 11.70 -5.23 1.18
N ASP A 165 11.20 -6.21 0.44
CA ASP A 165 9.78 -6.33 0.13
C ASP A 165 9.42 -7.77 -0.23
N SER A 166 8.11 -8.03 -0.32
CA SER A 166 7.60 -9.36 -0.63
C SER A 166 7.95 -9.81 -2.05
N GLU A 167 8.21 -8.88 -2.97
CA GLU A 167 8.56 -9.18 -4.36
C GLU A 167 10.00 -9.69 -4.46
N GLU A 168 10.92 -9.07 -3.71
CA GLU A 168 12.29 -9.52 -3.56
C GLU A 168 12.34 -10.91 -2.91
N ALA A 169 11.53 -11.18 -1.90
CA ALA A 169 11.44 -12.50 -1.30
C ALA A 169 10.85 -13.53 -2.29
N ARG A 170 9.79 -13.15 -3.02
CA ARG A 170 9.14 -14.00 -4.03
C ARG A 170 10.09 -14.39 -5.16
N LYS A 171 10.97 -13.48 -5.59
CA LYS A 171 12.02 -13.76 -6.59
C LYS A 171 12.82 -15.02 -6.27
N TYR A 172 13.30 -15.18 -5.05
CA TYR A 172 14.14 -16.33 -4.69
C TYR A 172 13.37 -17.65 -4.72
N LYS A 173 12.09 -17.62 -4.33
CA LYS A 173 11.20 -18.77 -4.47
C LYS A 173 11.05 -19.15 -5.94
N GLU A 174 10.71 -18.19 -6.80
CA GLU A 174 10.50 -18.42 -8.23
C GLU A 174 11.77 -18.93 -8.91
N VAL A 175 12.94 -18.40 -8.53
CA VAL A 175 14.23 -18.88 -9.02
C VAL A 175 14.42 -20.36 -8.70
N CYS A 176 14.24 -20.78 -7.45
CA CYS A 176 14.38 -22.19 -7.04
C CYS A 176 13.33 -23.13 -7.65
N GLU A 177 12.10 -22.65 -7.86
CA GLU A 177 11.01 -23.47 -8.41
C GLU A 177 11.14 -23.68 -9.92
N GLN A 178 11.61 -22.66 -10.64
CA GLN A 178 11.65 -22.66 -12.10
C GLN A 178 13.01 -23.10 -12.66
N ASN A 179 14.06 -23.01 -11.84
CA ASN A 179 15.40 -23.37 -12.21
C ASN A 179 15.88 -24.33 -11.14
N ASP A 180 16.37 -25.51 -11.53
CA ASP A 180 16.91 -26.52 -10.61
C ASP A 180 18.23 -26.02 -9.99
N LEU A 181 18.09 -24.99 -9.15
CA LEU A 181 19.09 -24.16 -8.53
C LEU A 181 18.77 -24.11 -7.04
N ALA A 182 19.81 -24.25 -6.22
CA ALA A 182 19.72 -24.08 -4.79
C ALA A 182 20.27 -22.71 -4.39
N ILE A 183 19.76 -22.15 -3.30
CA ILE A 183 20.24 -20.86 -2.77
C ILE A 183 20.71 -21.04 -1.33
N LEU A 184 21.96 -20.62 -1.08
CA LEU A 184 22.53 -20.48 0.25
C LEU A 184 22.55 -19.00 0.63
N PHE A 185 21.70 -18.60 1.58
CA PHE A 185 21.73 -17.27 2.15
C PHE A 185 22.80 -17.14 3.24
N ILE A 186 23.53 -16.04 3.21
CA ILE A 186 24.39 -15.59 4.31
C ILE A 186 23.77 -14.29 4.84
N PHE A 187 23.01 -14.40 5.93
CA PHE A 187 22.37 -13.24 6.55
C PHE A 187 23.34 -12.47 7.44
N SER A 188 23.25 -11.14 7.45
CA SER A 188 24.13 -10.31 8.30
C SER A 188 23.88 -10.53 9.79
N SER A 189 22.64 -10.78 10.21
CA SER A 189 22.28 -10.92 11.64
C SER A 189 21.02 -11.76 11.85
N ARG A 190 20.89 -12.31 13.06
CA ARG A 190 19.70 -13.05 13.53
C ARG A 190 18.54 -12.12 13.87
N ASN A 191 17.32 -12.66 13.90
CA ASN A 191 16.11 -12.00 14.35
C ASN A 191 15.77 -10.71 13.58
N LEU A 192 16.27 -10.58 12.34
CA LEU A 192 15.94 -9.45 11.48
C LEU A 192 14.55 -9.65 10.90
N GLU A 193 13.64 -8.74 11.24
CA GLU A 193 12.26 -8.78 10.77
C GLU A 193 12.16 -8.51 9.27
N CYS A 194 11.42 -9.34 8.53
CA CYS A 194 11.05 -9.06 7.15
C CYS A 194 10.18 -7.79 7.11
N SER A 195 10.61 -6.77 6.38
CA SER A 195 9.89 -5.49 6.32
C SER A 195 8.44 -5.57 5.82
N PHE A 196 8.15 -6.57 4.99
CA PHE A 196 6.83 -6.84 4.42
C PHE A 196 5.98 -7.79 5.28
N ALA A 197 6.54 -8.33 6.37
CA ALA A 197 5.78 -9.20 7.25
C ALA A 197 4.71 -8.40 8.00
N THR A 198 3.47 -8.89 7.93
CA THR A 198 2.38 -8.41 8.79
C THR A 198 2.67 -8.82 10.24
N PRO A 199 2.45 -7.94 11.23
CA PRO A 199 2.52 -8.31 12.64
C PRO A 199 1.61 -9.50 12.96
N ARG A 200 2.11 -10.43 13.78
CA ARG A 200 1.34 -11.52 14.38
C ARG A 200 0.43 -10.96 15.49
N LYS A 201 -0.42 -11.82 16.05
CA LYS A 201 -1.35 -11.43 17.14
C LYS A 201 -0.62 -10.89 18.38
N ASP A 202 0.60 -11.34 18.61
CA ASP A 202 1.47 -10.91 19.71
C ASP A 202 2.33 -9.67 19.37
N GLY A 203 2.16 -9.10 18.17
CA GLY A 203 2.92 -7.94 17.69
C GLY A 203 4.27 -8.29 17.05
N SER A 204 4.77 -9.52 17.20
CA SER A 204 6.03 -9.96 16.56
C SER A 204 5.88 -10.06 15.04
N ARG A 205 7.00 -9.97 14.31
CA ARG A 205 7.01 -10.13 12.84
C ARG A 205 7.85 -11.33 12.42
N TYR A 206 7.56 -11.83 11.22
CA TYR A 206 8.37 -12.89 10.62
C TYR A 206 9.80 -12.41 10.40
N THR A 207 10.78 -13.16 10.88
CA THR A 207 12.21 -12.88 10.64
C THR A 207 12.70 -13.48 9.31
N HIS A 208 13.88 -13.09 8.85
CA HIS A 208 14.48 -13.66 7.64
C HIS A 208 14.70 -15.17 7.76
N GLU A 209 15.19 -15.64 8.91
CA GLU A 209 15.39 -17.06 9.15
C GLU A 209 14.07 -17.83 9.23
N GLU A 210 13.03 -17.26 9.84
CA GLU A 210 11.70 -17.87 9.84
C GLU A 210 11.11 -17.94 8.42
N TRP A 211 11.36 -16.92 7.59
CA TRP A 211 10.98 -16.94 6.18
C TRP A 211 11.71 -18.05 5.42
N ALA A 212 13.04 -18.17 5.60
CA ALA A 212 13.85 -19.18 4.95
C ALA A 212 13.46 -20.60 5.41
N GLU A 213 13.31 -20.84 6.72
CA GLU A 213 12.84 -22.11 7.27
C GLU A 213 11.46 -22.51 6.74
N ARG A 214 10.56 -21.54 6.54
CA ARG A 214 9.27 -21.81 5.90
C ARG A 214 9.44 -22.30 4.47
N GLN A 215 10.34 -21.71 3.69
CA GLN A 215 10.59 -22.16 2.32
C GLN A 215 11.23 -23.56 2.28
N ILE A 216 12.16 -23.83 3.20
CA ILE A 216 12.78 -25.14 3.36
C ILE A 216 11.72 -26.21 3.67
N LYS A 217 10.79 -25.92 4.58
CA LYS A 217 9.66 -26.81 4.90
C LYS A 217 8.71 -27.05 3.73
N GLN A 218 8.62 -26.09 2.80
CA GLN A 218 7.86 -26.24 1.55
C GLN A 218 8.61 -27.05 0.47
N GLY A 219 9.81 -27.53 0.78
CA GLY A 219 10.61 -28.36 -0.11
C GLY A 219 11.54 -27.58 -1.03
N LEU A 220 11.66 -26.26 -0.87
CA LEU A 220 12.60 -25.49 -1.69
C LEU A 220 14.05 -25.80 -1.31
N ASN A 221 14.92 -25.76 -2.32
CA ASN A 221 16.36 -25.97 -2.20
C ASN A 221 17.05 -24.74 -1.61
N ILE A 222 16.66 -24.36 -0.40
CA ILE A 222 17.23 -23.22 0.32
C ILE A 222 18.02 -23.73 1.53
N ALA A 223 19.11 -23.04 1.83
CA ALA A 223 19.78 -23.11 3.11
C ALA A 223 20.17 -21.70 3.54
N TYR A 224 20.47 -21.51 4.81
CA TYR A 224 20.98 -20.25 5.30
C TYR A 224 21.94 -20.43 6.47
N THR A 225 22.80 -19.43 6.63
CA THR A 225 23.69 -19.21 7.76
C THR A 225 23.76 -17.72 8.05
N PHE A 226 24.50 -17.35 9.10
CA PHE A 226 24.81 -15.96 9.42
C PHE A 226 26.30 -15.68 9.17
N GLU A 227 26.64 -14.41 8.92
CA GLU A 227 28.00 -13.95 8.64
C GLU A 227 29.03 -14.48 9.66
N GLY A 228 28.74 -14.30 10.96
CA GLY A 228 29.62 -14.77 12.03
C GLY A 228 29.64 -16.29 12.26
N GLU A 229 28.77 -17.05 11.59
CA GLU A 229 28.57 -18.48 11.83
C GLU A 229 28.98 -19.36 10.63
N MET A 230 29.42 -18.74 9.54
CA MET A 230 29.76 -19.46 8.31
C MET A 230 30.74 -20.63 8.54
N PRO A 231 31.88 -20.46 9.24
CA PRO A 231 32.85 -21.55 9.37
C PRO A 231 32.27 -22.79 10.05
N ASP A 232 31.38 -22.61 11.03
CA ASP A 232 30.75 -23.71 11.75
C ASP A 232 29.62 -24.32 10.93
N PHE A 233 28.84 -23.49 10.23
CA PHE A 233 27.82 -23.97 9.31
C PHE A 233 28.39 -24.86 8.21
N PHE A 234 29.48 -24.44 7.54
CA PHE A 234 30.10 -25.25 6.48
C PHE A 234 30.67 -26.58 6.98
N ARG A 235 31.03 -26.68 8.27
CA ARG A 235 31.46 -27.93 8.91
C ARG A 235 30.30 -28.81 9.40
N SER A 236 29.12 -28.21 9.56
CA SER A 236 27.94 -28.85 10.14
C SER A 236 27.36 -29.97 9.28
N ALA A 237 26.61 -30.87 9.92
CA ALA A 237 25.80 -31.85 9.21
C ALA A 237 24.69 -31.20 8.35
N LYS A 238 24.19 -30.03 8.77
CA LYS A 238 23.15 -29.27 8.03
C LYS A 238 23.64 -28.92 6.63
N PHE A 239 24.84 -28.32 6.52
CA PHE A 239 25.42 -27.99 5.22
C PHE A 239 25.75 -29.25 4.40
N LYS A 240 26.37 -30.28 5.01
CA LYS A 240 26.70 -31.52 4.30
C LYS A 240 25.46 -32.19 3.70
N ASN A 241 24.36 -32.24 4.44
CA ASN A 241 23.09 -32.80 3.95
C ASN A 241 22.48 -31.94 2.84
N PHE A 242 22.50 -30.62 3.00
CA PHE A 242 22.07 -29.70 1.95
C PHE A 242 22.90 -29.88 0.67
N TYR A 243 24.22 -29.86 0.78
CA TYR A 243 25.15 -30.00 -0.34
C TYR A 243 24.93 -31.32 -1.11
N ARG A 244 24.83 -32.45 -0.40
CA ARG A 244 24.59 -33.78 -1.00
C ARG A 244 23.27 -33.89 -1.74
N ARG A 245 22.25 -33.12 -1.35
CA ARG A 245 20.94 -33.13 -2.01
C ARG A 245 20.95 -32.43 -3.36
N ILE A 246 21.90 -31.52 -3.59
CA ILE A 246 21.94 -30.65 -4.77
C ILE A 246 22.97 -31.11 -5.82
N GLN A 247 23.98 -31.87 -5.40
CA GLN A 247 24.85 -32.63 -6.32
C GLN A 247 24.05 -33.66 -7.10
#